data_AF-A0A7Y3C587-F1
#
_entry.id   AF-A0A7Y3C587-F1
#
_cell.length_a   1.000
_cell.length_b   1.000
_cell.length_c   1.000
_cell.angle_alpha   90.00
_cell.angle_beta   90.00
_cell.angle_gamma   90.00
#
_symmetry.space_group_name_H-M   'P 1'
#
loop_
_entity.id
_entity.type
_entity.pdbx_description
1 polymer ?
#
loop_
_entity_poly.entity_id
_entity_poly.type
_entity_poly.pdbx_seq_one_letter_code
_entity_poly.pdbx_strand_id
1 'polypeptide(L)'
;MRLLIAAVLIFPIYTNLYGLRNSNSLYDQQITEILESLALEVTQIRNYYQILNAKAYSELVMINKKIASEISLENKVLNLIRKDQLRDIILKNSMAEETDISKIRYLKGLEVIKILYEKMVSLDHHFASMVTFNEINKISNPNHYPEFVALKDILQSKRIKKQGFGLSSLLGENVYTSVLHSFISLFTNSQESREDKEKAIASVECIFDFTLRMHNDLNTIYFETSFLEKSNEKIIDELEQLFDDYVDPIKYWVPLKDCRNNDDWDQIKENLNAYIKELNSMINQPSKQYQAHKMKINLEFPIDRLLQFIIQYNAFIDEGTKFYKKFDIMLNSYENEGICADKIPLEFKKMKENISISISKFNTAYKPIEINGSKMKAVLYGINDYD
;
A
#
# COMPACT_ATOMS: atom_id res chain seq x y z
N MET A 1 -15.32 59.17 14.01
CA MET A 1 -15.03 58.92 15.45
C MET A 1 -14.93 57.42 15.63
N ARG A 2 -13.73 56.96 16.04
CA ARG A 2 -13.31 55.59 16.41
C ARG A 2 -13.08 54.55 15.29
N LEU A 3 -11.82 54.55 14.85
CA LEU A 3 -11.03 53.36 14.50
C LEU A 3 -11.10 52.29 15.60
N LEU A 4 -11.06 51.01 15.22
CA LEU A 4 -10.38 49.97 15.99
C LEU A 4 -9.89 48.86 15.04
N ILE A 5 -8.58 48.90 14.83
CA ILE A 5 -7.75 47.89 14.19
C ILE A 5 -7.56 46.78 15.23
N ALA A 6 -7.89 45.53 14.88
CA ALA A 6 -7.47 44.36 15.64
C ALA A 6 -6.52 43.54 14.76
N ALA A 7 -5.23 43.81 14.93
CA ALA A 7 -4.15 42.96 14.44
C ALA A 7 -4.04 41.76 15.38
N VAL A 8 -4.32 40.55 14.89
CA VAL A 8 -3.96 39.31 15.57
C VAL A 8 -2.65 38.83 14.97
N LEU A 9 -1.56 39.11 15.67
CA LEU A 9 -0.25 38.52 15.46
C LEU A 9 -0.32 37.05 15.90
N ILE A 10 -0.19 36.13 14.95
CA ILE A 10 0.09 34.72 15.25
C ILE A 10 1.58 34.51 15.03
N PHE A 11 2.32 34.46 16.13
CA PHE A 11 3.70 33.96 16.19
C PHE A 11 3.66 32.42 16.14
N PRO A 12 4.38 31.75 15.23
CA PRO A 12 4.64 30.33 15.37
C PRO A 12 5.82 30.14 16.34
N ILE A 13 5.55 29.50 17.48
CA ILE A 13 6.56 28.98 18.39
C ILE A 13 7.18 27.75 17.70
N TYR A 14 8.39 27.89 17.17
CA TYR A 14 9.23 26.77 16.78
C TYR A 14 9.84 26.14 18.04
N THR A 15 9.31 25.00 18.47
CA THR A 15 10.04 24.08 19.36
C THR A 15 10.75 23.03 18.51
N ASN A 16 12.07 23.19 18.42
CA ASN A 16 12.97 22.13 17.95
C ASN A 16 12.92 20.94 18.92
N LEU A 17 12.51 19.78 18.42
CA LEU A 17 12.77 18.48 19.03
C LEU A 17 13.33 17.57 17.95
N TYR A 18 14.66 17.51 17.89
CA TYR A 18 15.38 16.48 17.17
C TYR A 18 15.17 15.14 17.91
N GLY A 19 14.23 14.34 17.40
CA GLY A 19 14.02 12.95 17.80
C GLY A 19 14.34 12.02 16.63
N LEU A 20 15.06 10.93 16.92
CA LEU A 20 15.54 9.89 16.00
C LEU A 20 14.51 9.54 14.90
N ARG A 21 14.83 9.90 13.65
CA ARG A 21 14.05 9.56 12.45
C ARG A 21 14.17 8.06 12.17
N ASN A 22 13.10 7.34 12.46
CA ASN A 22 12.85 6.02 11.88
C ASN A 22 12.30 6.26 10.45
N SER A 23 12.86 5.63 9.42
CA SER A 23 12.43 5.81 8.01
C SER A 23 10.95 5.55 7.77
N ASN A 24 10.30 4.87 8.72
CA ASN A 24 8.94 4.38 8.65
C ASN A 24 7.88 5.44 9.03
N SER A 25 8.25 6.58 9.64
CA SER A 25 7.31 7.72 9.78
C SER A 25 7.18 8.53 8.50
N LEU A 26 8.09 8.34 7.53
CA LEU A 26 8.27 9.28 6.42
C LEU A 26 7.11 9.22 5.43
N TYR A 27 6.64 8.03 5.04
CA TYR A 27 5.59 7.89 4.02
C TYR A 27 4.20 8.26 4.55
N ASP A 28 3.90 7.93 5.80
CA ASP A 28 2.63 8.27 6.43
C ASP A 28 2.56 9.79 6.71
N GLN A 29 3.71 10.39 7.05
CA GLN A 29 3.88 11.84 7.06
C GLN A 29 3.69 12.44 5.67
N GLN A 30 4.27 11.86 4.62
CA GLN A 30 4.14 12.37 3.25
C GLN A 30 2.68 12.40 2.78
N ILE A 31 1.89 11.35 3.02
CA ILE A 31 0.47 11.36 2.64
C ILE A 31 -0.30 12.42 3.43
N THR A 32 -0.02 12.54 4.72
CA THR A 32 -0.62 13.59 5.55
C THR A 32 -0.27 14.99 5.02
N GLU A 33 1.00 15.23 4.71
CA GLU A 33 1.51 16.46 4.12
C GLU A 33 0.85 16.77 2.77
N ILE A 34 0.63 15.76 1.92
CA ILE A 34 -0.10 15.89 0.65
C ILE A 34 -1.53 16.36 0.89
N LEU A 35 -2.25 15.75 1.85
CA LEU A 35 -3.63 16.11 2.15
C LEU A 35 -3.75 17.50 2.79
N GLU A 36 -2.80 17.86 3.65
CA GLU A 36 -2.72 19.19 4.25
C GLU A 36 -2.39 20.27 3.20
N SER A 37 -1.43 19.99 2.32
CA SER A 37 -1.09 20.86 1.17
C SER A 37 -2.30 21.04 0.26
N LEU A 38 -2.99 19.96 -0.09
CA LEU A 38 -4.20 19.98 -0.91
C LEU A 38 -5.29 20.86 -0.26
N ALA A 39 -5.58 20.66 1.03
CA ALA A 39 -6.56 21.47 1.74
C ALA A 39 -6.20 22.96 1.73
N LEU A 40 -4.92 23.28 1.98
CA LEU A 40 -4.41 24.65 1.98
C LEU A 40 -4.48 25.30 0.59
N GLU A 41 -4.03 24.61 -0.45
CA GLU A 41 -4.07 25.11 -1.84
C GLU A 41 -5.52 25.32 -2.31
N VAL A 42 -6.43 24.41 -1.99
CA VAL A 42 -7.87 24.57 -2.29
C VAL A 42 -8.45 25.78 -1.57
N THR A 43 -8.12 26.00 -0.30
CA THR A 43 -8.54 27.21 0.43
C THR A 43 -7.98 28.48 -0.21
N GLN A 44 -6.73 28.47 -0.67
CA GLN A 44 -6.12 29.62 -1.34
C GLN A 44 -6.84 29.96 -2.65
N ILE A 45 -7.16 28.96 -3.47
CA ILE A 45 -7.93 29.15 -4.71
C ILE A 45 -9.33 29.71 -4.41
N ARG A 46 -10.04 29.13 -3.44
CA ARG A 46 -11.37 29.62 -3.01
C ARG A 46 -11.30 31.08 -2.58
N ASN A 47 -10.32 31.44 -1.75
CA ASN A 47 -10.14 32.81 -1.28
C ASN A 47 -9.84 33.77 -2.44
N TYR A 48 -9.01 33.35 -3.40
CA TYR A 48 -8.71 34.14 -4.59
C TYR A 48 -9.98 34.45 -5.40
N TYR A 49 -10.80 33.45 -5.69
CA TYR A 49 -12.05 33.65 -6.45
C TYR A 49 -13.13 34.39 -5.65
N GLN A 50 -13.18 34.23 -4.33
CA GLN A 50 -14.04 35.05 -3.46
C GLN A 50 -13.67 36.55 -3.55
N ILE A 51 -12.38 36.88 -3.47
CA ILE A 51 -11.90 38.26 -3.60
C ILE A 51 -12.19 38.80 -5.02
N LEU A 52 -11.91 37.99 -6.05
CA LEU A 52 -12.17 38.35 -7.44
C LEU A 52 -13.66 38.68 -7.68
N ASN A 53 -14.56 37.89 -7.10
CA ASN A 53 -16.00 38.06 -7.25
C ASN A 53 -16.62 39.11 -6.30
N ALA A 54 -15.91 39.56 -5.27
CA ALA A 54 -16.45 40.47 -4.25
C ALA A 54 -17.06 41.75 -4.85
N LYS A 55 -16.37 42.35 -5.84
CA LYS A 55 -16.87 43.54 -6.54
C LYS A 55 -18.14 43.24 -7.34
N ALA A 56 -18.16 42.12 -8.06
CA ALA A 56 -19.31 41.72 -8.86
C ALA A 56 -20.54 41.46 -7.98
N TYR A 57 -20.38 40.76 -6.86
CA TYR A 57 -21.47 40.53 -5.90
C TYR A 57 -22.01 41.83 -5.28
N SER A 58 -21.12 42.73 -4.87
CA SER A 58 -21.51 44.04 -4.33
C SER A 58 -22.32 44.86 -5.34
N GLU A 59 -21.86 44.89 -6.59
CA GLU A 59 -22.55 45.60 -7.68
C GLU A 59 -23.93 44.96 -7.98
N LEU A 60 -24.02 43.63 -7.94
CA LEU A 60 -25.26 42.88 -8.15
C LEU A 60 -26.32 43.21 -7.08
N VAL A 61 -25.90 43.35 -5.81
CA VAL A 61 -26.77 43.82 -4.72
C VAL A 61 -27.28 45.25 -4.98
N MET A 62 -26.39 46.16 -5.41
CA MET A 62 -26.80 47.53 -5.74
C MET A 62 -27.77 47.59 -6.92
N ILE A 63 -27.51 46.82 -7.97
CA ILE A 63 -28.36 46.77 -9.16
C ILE A 63 -29.73 46.18 -8.84
N ASN A 64 -29.81 45.14 -8.01
CA ASN A 64 -31.10 44.61 -7.56
C ASN A 64 -31.94 45.66 -6.83
N LYS A 65 -31.31 46.50 -5.99
CA LYS A 65 -32.00 47.64 -5.35
C LYS A 65 -32.49 48.66 -6.37
N LYS A 66 -31.64 49.03 -7.35
CA LYS A 66 -32.00 49.96 -8.43
C LYS A 66 -33.19 49.43 -9.24
N ILE A 67 -33.19 48.16 -9.65
CA ILE A 67 -34.28 47.54 -10.41
C ILE A 67 -35.61 47.61 -9.65
N ALA A 68 -35.57 47.42 -8.32
CA ALA A 68 -36.76 47.43 -7.48
C ALA A 68 -37.38 48.84 -7.34
N SER A 69 -36.56 49.89 -7.33
CA SER A 69 -37.01 51.28 -7.20
C SER A 69 -37.15 52.03 -8.54
N GLU A 70 -36.73 51.44 -9.65
CA GLU A 70 -36.68 52.11 -10.96
C GLU A 70 -38.06 52.18 -11.63
N ILE A 71 -38.43 53.39 -12.03
CA ILE A 71 -39.71 53.72 -12.66
C ILE A 71 -39.55 53.77 -14.18
N SER A 72 -38.39 54.21 -14.68
CA SER A 72 -38.11 54.28 -16.12
C SER A 72 -37.90 52.88 -16.69
N LEU A 73 -38.70 52.52 -17.70
CA LEU A 73 -38.55 51.24 -18.40
C LEU A 73 -37.16 51.07 -19.00
N GLU A 74 -36.61 52.13 -19.61
CA GLU A 74 -35.29 52.11 -20.25
C GLU A 74 -34.17 51.81 -19.24
N ASN A 75 -34.14 52.56 -18.12
CA ASN A 75 -33.16 52.32 -17.06
C ASN A 75 -33.34 50.94 -16.41
N LYS A 76 -34.57 50.45 -16.31
CA LYS A 76 -34.85 49.12 -15.78
C LYS A 76 -34.28 48.02 -16.68
N VAL A 77 -34.43 48.15 -18.01
CA VAL A 77 -33.84 47.23 -18.99
C VAL A 77 -32.31 47.29 -18.93
N LEU A 78 -31.70 48.47 -18.87
CA LEU A 78 -30.23 48.62 -18.75
C LEU A 78 -29.69 47.95 -17.48
N ASN A 79 -30.37 48.14 -16.34
CA ASN A 79 -30.01 47.48 -15.09
C ASN A 79 -30.17 45.95 -15.16
N LEU A 80 -31.18 45.44 -15.88
CA LEU A 80 -31.36 44.00 -16.11
C LEU A 80 -30.23 43.41 -16.96
N ILE A 81 -29.83 44.09 -18.05
CA ILE A 81 -28.70 43.67 -18.90
C ILE A 81 -27.40 43.64 -18.06
N ARG A 82 -27.15 44.67 -17.26
CA ARG A 82 -25.96 44.73 -16.40
C ARG A 82 -25.98 43.62 -15.33
N LYS A 83 -27.14 43.32 -14.75
CA LYS A 83 -27.31 42.20 -13.82
C LYS A 83 -26.97 40.86 -14.48
N ASP A 84 -27.40 40.66 -15.72
CA ASP A 84 -27.12 39.45 -16.49
C ASP A 84 -25.61 39.30 -16.76
N GLN A 85 -24.96 40.37 -17.22
CA GLN A 85 -23.50 40.40 -17.41
C GLN A 85 -22.72 40.08 -16.12
N LEU A 86 -23.15 40.60 -14.96
CA LEU A 86 -22.50 40.30 -13.69
C LEU A 86 -22.69 38.83 -13.28
N ARG A 87 -23.86 38.25 -13.55
CA ARG A 87 -24.12 36.83 -13.32
C ARG A 87 -23.24 35.94 -14.21
N ASP A 88 -23.09 36.31 -15.48
CA ASP A 88 -22.19 35.61 -16.40
C ASP A 88 -20.74 35.63 -15.93
N ILE A 89 -20.26 36.78 -15.42
CA ILE A 89 -18.90 36.89 -14.86
C ILE A 89 -18.73 35.97 -13.66
N ILE A 90 -19.68 35.98 -12.72
CA ILE A 90 -19.65 35.14 -11.52
C ILE A 90 -19.67 33.65 -11.92
N LEU A 91 -20.53 33.27 -12.86
CA LEU A 91 -20.64 31.90 -13.35
C LEU A 91 -19.33 31.44 -13.99
N LYS A 92 -18.73 32.25 -14.86
CA LYS A 92 -17.43 31.94 -15.49
C LYS A 92 -16.32 31.78 -14.47
N ASN A 93 -16.26 32.69 -13.48
CA ASN A 93 -15.28 32.61 -12.41
C ASN A 93 -15.47 31.36 -11.55
N SER A 94 -16.72 30.96 -11.27
CA SER A 94 -17.02 29.71 -10.55
C SER A 94 -16.58 28.48 -11.34
N MET A 95 -16.75 28.46 -12.66
CA MET A 95 -16.26 27.35 -13.50
C MET A 95 -14.74 27.29 -13.56
N ALA A 96 -14.07 28.44 -13.58
CA ALA A 96 -12.61 28.53 -13.54
C ALA A 96 -12.06 28.07 -12.17
N GLU A 97 -12.72 28.47 -11.08
CA GLU A 97 -12.41 28.00 -9.72
C GLU A 97 -12.46 26.47 -9.61
N GLU A 98 -13.53 25.85 -10.09
CA GLU A 98 -13.65 24.39 -10.10
C GLU A 98 -12.55 23.72 -10.94
N THR A 99 -12.15 24.34 -12.06
CA THR A 99 -11.10 23.82 -12.92
C THR A 99 -9.73 23.88 -12.23
N ASP A 100 -9.42 24.98 -11.55
CA ASP A 100 -8.18 25.15 -10.79
C ASP A 100 -8.12 24.17 -9.60
N ILE A 101 -9.24 23.98 -8.90
CA ILE A 101 -9.36 22.97 -7.83
C ILE A 101 -9.15 21.56 -8.38
N SER A 102 -9.75 21.23 -9.52
CA SER A 102 -9.63 19.91 -10.16
C SER A 102 -8.19 19.62 -10.56
N LYS A 103 -7.48 20.63 -11.08
CA LYS A 103 -6.04 20.53 -11.38
C LYS A 103 -5.22 20.17 -10.14
N ILE A 104 -5.46 20.82 -9.00
CA ILE A 104 -4.74 20.53 -7.76
C ILE A 104 -5.04 19.09 -7.31
N ARG A 105 -6.31 18.68 -7.29
CA ARG A 105 -6.72 17.32 -6.91
C ARG A 105 -6.07 16.26 -7.78
N TYR A 106 -6.03 16.48 -9.09
CA TYR A 106 -5.41 15.58 -10.05
C TYR A 106 -3.90 15.41 -9.79
N LEU A 107 -3.17 16.51 -9.56
CA LEU A 107 -1.75 16.47 -9.21
C LEU A 107 -1.50 15.73 -7.89
N LYS A 108 -2.33 15.98 -6.88
CA LYS A 108 -2.22 15.33 -5.57
C LYS A 108 -2.56 13.84 -5.65
N GLY A 109 -3.48 13.45 -6.52
CA GLY A 109 -3.75 12.03 -6.81
C GLY A 109 -2.55 11.32 -7.44
N LEU A 110 -1.83 11.97 -8.36
CA LEU A 110 -0.57 11.43 -8.89
C LEU A 110 0.53 11.30 -7.83
N GLU A 111 0.64 12.26 -6.91
CA GLU A 111 1.55 12.16 -5.76
C GLU A 111 1.21 10.94 -4.88
N VAL A 112 -0.08 10.65 -4.66
CA VAL A 112 -0.53 9.45 -3.94
C VAL A 112 -0.18 8.17 -4.72
N ILE A 113 -0.41 8.12 -6.04
CA ILE A 113 -0.03 6.98 -6.90
C ILE A 113 1.47 6.71 -6.77
N LYS A 114 2.30 7.77 -6.82
CA LYS A 114 3.76 7.67 -6.64
C LYS A 114 4.11 7.00 -5.30
N ILE A 115 3.51 7.44 -4.19
CA ILE A 115 3.78 6.86 -2.86
C ILE A 115 3.33 5.39 -2.79
N LEU A 116 2.14 5.08 -3.33
CA LEU A 116 1.64 3.70 -3.36
C LEU A 116 2.58 2.79 -4.14
N TYR A 117 3.13 3.27 -5.26
CA TYR A 117 4.09 2.52 -6.05
C TYR A 117 5.39 2.24 -5.29
N GLU A 118 5.94 3.24 -4.58
CA GLU A 118 7.13 3.03 -3.73
C GLU A 118 6.87 1.99 -2.61
N LYS A 119 5.67 2.01 -2.00
CA LYS A 119 5.29 1.02 -0.98
C LYS A 119 5.19 -0.38 -1.60
N MET A 120 4.60 -0.51 -2.79
CA MET A 120 4.49 -1.79 -3.50
C MET A 120 5.86 -2.35 -3.92
N VAL A 121 6.77 -1.52 -4.43
CA VAL A 121 8.16 -1.93 -4.74
C VAL A 121 8.91 -2.35 -3.47
N SER A 122 8.71 -1.63 -2.36
CA SER A 122 9.31 -2.01 -1.07
C SER A 122 8.77 -3.34 -0.54
N LEU A 123 7.51 -3.65 -0.85
CA LEU A 123 6.87 -4.91 -0.47
C LEU A 123 7.31 -6.06 -1.39
N ASP A 124 7.53 -5.80 -2.67
CA ASP A 124 8.12 -6.74 -3.63
C ASP A 124 9.52 -7.18 -3.17
N HIS A 125 10.37 -6.22 -2.81
CA HIS A 125 11.67 -6.50 -2.21
C HIS A 125 11.59 -7.28 -0.89
N HIS A 126 10.56 -7.04 -0.09
CA HIS A 126 10.32 -7.80 1.13
C HIS A 126 10.01 -9.28 0.80
N PHE A 127 9.15 -9.56 -0.19
CA PHE A 127 8.87 -10.92 -0.62
C PHE A 127 10.08 -11.63 -1.22
N ALA A 128 10.86 -10.94 -2.07
CA ALA A 128 12.09 -11.49 -2.64
C ALA A 128 13.16 -11.83 -1.58
N SER A 129 13.11 -11.19 -0.42
CA SER A 129 14.01 -11.47 0.72
C SER A 129 13.54 -12.58 1.66
N MET A 130 12.37 -13.18 1.41
CA MET A 130 11.80 -14.21 2.28
C MET A 130 12.43 -15.57 2.11
N VAL A 131 12.19 -16.43 3.12
CA VAL A 131 12.77 -17.76 3.21
C VAL A 131 12.33 -18.61 2.02
N THR A 132 13.30 -19.13 1.29
CA THR A 132 13.08 -19.93 0.09
C THR A 132 12.63 -21.35 0.41
N PHE A 133 12.02 -22.05 -0.55
CA PHE A 133 11.68 -23.47 -0.41
C PHE A 133 12.85 -24.33 0.05
N ASN A 134 14.05 -24.03 -0.46
CA ASN A 134 15.27 -24.76 -0.12
C ASN A 134 15.63 -24.59 1.37
N GLU A 135 15.46 -23.40 1.93
CA GLU A 135 15.70 -23.13 3.34
C GLU A 135 14.64 -23.80 4.22
N ILE A 136 13.38 -23.79 3.82
CA ILE A 136 12.30 -24.50 4.52
C ILE A 136 12.50 -26.03 4.49
N ASN A 137 12.96 -26.57 3.36
CA ASN A 137 13.33 -27.98 3.26
C ASN A 137 14.54 -28.31 4.15
N LYS A 138 15.54 -27.43 4.23
CA LYS A 138 16.68 -27.60 5.14
C LYS A 138 16.26 -27.67 6.60
N ILE A 139 15.34 -26.81 7.03
CA ILE A 139 14.83 -26.77 8.41
C ILE A 139 13.97 -28.01 8.70
N SER A 140 13.08 -28.39 7.77
CA SER A 140 12.07 -29.41 8.03
C SER A 140 12.51 -30.85 7.73
N ASN A 141 13.68 -31.06 7.12
CA ASN A 141 14.12 -32.39 6.71
C ASN A 141 15.27 -32.91 7.59
N PRO A 142 15.08 -34.05 8.29
CA PRO A 142 16.05 -34.59 9.23
C PRO A 142 17.39 -34.95 8.57
N ASN A 143 17.41 -35.21 7.25
CA ASN A 143 18.64 -35.50 6.52
C ASN A 143 19.65 -34.33 6.48
N HIS A 144 19.25 -33.13 6.89
CA HIS A 144 20.17 -31.97 7.02
C HIS A 144 20.83 -31.88 8.40
N TYR A 145 20.50 -32.79 9.33
CA TYR A 145 21.03 -32.80 10.69
C TYR A 145 22.16 -33.83 10.78
N PRO A 146 23.41 -33.42 11.12
CA PRO A 146 24.55 -34.32 11.17
C PRO A 146 24.34 -35.52 12.11
N GLU A 147 23.65 -35.30 13.22
CA GLU A 147 23.36 -36.31 14.24
C GLU A 147 22.42 -37.40 13.70
N PHE A 148 21.41 -36.99 12.91
CA PHE A 148 20.51 -37.93 12.25
C PHE A 148 21.21 -38.70 11.13
N VAL A 149 22.03 -38.02 10.32
CA VAL A 149 22.80 -38.68 9.24
C VAL A 149 23.78 -39.70 9.83
N ALA A 150 24.50 -39.34 10.91
CA ALA A 150 25.41 -40.26 11.59
C ALA A 150 24.66 -41.50 12.11
N LEU A 151 23.47 -41.34 12.70
CA LEU A 151 22.64 -42.47 13.12
C LEU A 151 22.19 -43.31 11.93
N LYS A 152 21.74 -42.68 10.85
CA LYS A 152 21.32 -43.36 9.62
C LYS A 152 22.45 -44.22 9.04
N ASP A 153 23.67 -43.71 9.01
CA ASP A 153 24.85 -44.42 8.50
C ASP A 153 25.24 -45.62 9.39
N ILE A 154 25.16 -45.46 10.72
CA ILE A 154 25.37 -46.54 11.68
C ILE A 154 24.34 -47.67 11.46
N LEU A 155 23.07 -47.31 11.25
CA LEU A 155 22.00 -48.29 11.02
C LEU A 155 22.11 -48.98 9.66
N GLN A 156 22.58 -48.26 8.63
CA GLN A 156 22.84 -48.85 7.31
C GLN A 156 24.03 -49.79 7.31
N SER A 157 25.13 -49.42 7.99
CA SER A 157 26.37 -50.23 8.04
C SER A 157 26.22 -51.50 8.88
N LYS A 158 25.37 -51.49 9.91
CA LYS A 158 25.08 -52.66 10.77
C LYS A 158 24.01 -53.61 10.21
N ARG A 159 23.52 -53.41 8.96
CA ARG A 159 22.56 -54.31 8.32
C ARG A 159 23.15 -55.69 8.05
N ILE A 160 22.47 -56.73 8.54
CA ILE A 160 22.68 -58.10 8.08
C ILE A 160 22.16 -58.20 6.64
N LYS A 161 23.05 -58.56 5.68
CA LYS A 161 22.80 -58.67 4.22
C LYS A 161 21.55 -59.50 3.79
N LYS A 162 20.81 -60.12 4.71
CA LYS A 162 19.71 -61.04 4.42
C LYS A 162 18.30 -60.56 4.80
N GLN A 163 18.11 -59.42 5.48
CA GLN A 163 16.77 -58.99 5.97
C GLN A 163 16.53 -57.46 5.94
N GLY A 164 16.74 -56.77 4.82
CA GLY A 164 16.43 -55.33 4.76
C GLY A 164 16.00 -54.82 3.39
N PHE A 165 14.84 -54.17 3.32
CA PHE A 165 14.40 -53.39 2.15
C PHE A 165 15.26 -52.13 2.05
N GLY A 166 15.94 -51.92 0.91
CA GLY A 166 16.66 -50.68 0.63
C GLY A 166 15.68 -49.60 0.20
N LEU A 167 15.70 -48.45 0.87
CA LEU A 167 14.99 -47.29 0.35
C LEU A 167 15.74 -46.81 -0.90
N SER A 168 15.05 -46.62 -2.02
CA SER A 168 15.64 -45.96 -3.19
C SER A 168 16.07 -44.54 -2.82
N SER A 169 17.03 -43.96 -3.55
CA SER A 169 17.50 -42.59 -3.30
C SER A 169 16.35 -41.57 -3.22
N LEU A 170 15.36 -41.72 -4.10
CA LEU A 170 14.17 -40.85 -4.15
C LEU A 170 13.32 -40.91 -2.87
N LEU A 171 13.14 -42.09 -2.29
CA LEU A 171 12.44 -42.25 -1.02
C LEU A 171 13.36 -41.87 0.16
N GLY A 172 14.67 -42.06 0.03
CA GLY A 172 15.68 -41.71 1.04
C GLY A 172 15.81 -40.23 1.37
N GLU A 173 15.25 -39.35 0.54
CA GLU A 173 15.24 -37.90 0.70
C GLU A 173 13.93 -37.37 1.31
N ASN A 174 12.86 -38.17 1.28
CA ASN A 174 11.57 -37.78 1.85
C ASN A 174 11.60 -37.91 3.39
N VAL A 175 11.07 -36.89 4.08
CA VAL A 175 11.09 -36.76 5.54
C VAL A 175 10.48 -37.98 6.23
N TYR A 176 9.23 -38.31 5.93
CA TYR A 176 8.50 -39.40 6.59
C TYR A 176 9.14 -40.76 6.38
N THR A 177 9.57 -41.04 5.16
CA THR A 177 10.15 -42.35 4.81
C THR A 177 11.57 -42.50 5.34
N SER A 178 12.37 -41.42 5.43
CA SER A 178 13.68 -41.42 6.08
C SER A 178 13.59 -41.71 7.57
N VAL A 179 12.62 -41.08 8.25
CA VAL A 179 12.34 -41.31 9.67
C VAL A 179 11.85 -42.75 9.89
N LEU A 180 10.84 -43.19 9.14
CA LEU A 180 10.27 -44.53 9.25
C LEU A 180 11.32 -45.62 8.98
N HIS A 181 12.18 -45.43 7.98
CA HIS A 181 13.26 -46.37 7.66
C HIS A 181 14.30 -46.47 8.78
N SER A 182 14.63 -45.35 9.42
CA SER A 182 15.56 -45.32 10.56
C SER A 182 14.98 -46.07 11.76
N PHE A 183 13.69 -45.87 12.08
CA PHE A 183 13.00 -46.64 13.12
C PHE A 183 12.95 -48.14 12.82
N ILE A 184 12.56 -48.54 11.60
CA ILE A 184 12.51 -49.96 11.21
C ILE A 184 13.91 -50.59 11.30
N SER A 185 14.96 -49.88 10.90
CA SER A 185 16.33 -50.37 10.95
C SER A 185 16.86 -50.55 12.38
N LEU A 186 16.46 -49.68 13.32
CA LEU A 186 16.77 -49.83 14.76
C LEU A 186 16.14 -51.09 15.39
N PHE A 187 14.88 -51.39 15.04
CA PHE A 187 14.16 -52.53 15.62
C PHE A 187 14.51 -53.87 14.97
N THR A 188 14.89 -53.87 13.69
CA THR A 188 15.27 -55.10 12.96
C THR A 188 16.71 -55.55 13.23
N ASN A 189 17.57 -54.68 13.76
CA ASN A 189 18.93 -55.05 14.13
C ASN A 189 18.96 -55.81 15.48
N SER A 190 19.16 -57.13 15.44
CA SER A 190 19.15 -58.01 16.63
C SER A 190 20.46 -58.00 17.43
N GLN A 191 21.50 -57.29 16.98
CA GLN A 191 22.82 -57.29 17.61
C GLN A 191 23.03 -56.18 18.67
N GLU A 192 22.16 -55.16 18.70
CA GLU A 192 22.26 -54.08 19.69
C GLU A 192 21.47 -54.37 20.95
N SER A 193 22.06 -54.03 22.09
CA SER A 193 21.37 -54.12 23.38
C SER A 193 20.19 -53.14 23.41
N ARG A 194 19.18 -53.44 24.24
CA ARG A 194 18.04 -52.55 24.43
C ARG A 194 18.47 -51.15 24.88
N GLU A 195 19.48 -51.08 25.74
CA GLU A 195 20.01 -49.83 26.29
C GLU A 195 20.69 -48.97 25.22
N ASP A 196 21.41 -49.59 24.29
CA ASP A 196 22.06 -48.87 23.18
C ASP A 196 21.05 -48.30 22.19
N LYS A 197 19.95 -49.04 21.94
CA LYS A 197 18.83 -48.57 21.10
C LYS A 197 18.12 -47.37 21.72
N GLU A 198 17.87 -47.42 23.03
CA GLU A 198 17.25 -46.31 23.77
C GLU A 198 18.14 -45.06 23.75
N LYS A 199 19.46 -45.20 23.92
CA LYS A 199 20.42 -44.08 23.79
C LYS A 199 20.48 -43.51 22.38
N ALA A 200 20.45 -44.36 21.36
CA ALA A 200 20.45 -43.93 19.96
C ALA A 200 19.19 -43.13 19.61
N ILE A 201 18.01 -43.58 20.05
CA ILE A 201 16.75 -42.85 19.84
C ILE A 201 16.76 -41.52 20.59
N ALA A 202 17.16 -41.52 21.86
CA ALA A 202 17.23 -40.31 22.68
C ALA A 202 18.12 -39.22 22.06
N SER A 203 19.19 -39.61 21.35
CA SER A 203 20.10 -38.65 20.71
C SER A 203 19.51 -37.88 19.52
N VAL A 204 18.44 -38.39 18.90
CA VAL A 204 17.80 -37.80 17.71
C VAL A 204 16.31 -37.50 17.91
N GLU A 205 15.75 -37.80 19.09
CA GLU A 205 14.34 -37.66 19.43
C GLU A 205 13.82 -36.25 19.15
N CYS A 206 14.55 -35.23 19.59
CA CYS A 206 14.22 -33.84 19.34
C CYS A 206 14.27 -33.45 17.86
N ILE A 207 15.18 -34.04 17.07
CA ILE A 207 15.24 -33.79 15.62
C ILE A 207 14.01 -34.39 14.95
N PHE A 208 13.59 -35.59 15.34
CA PHE A 208 12.38 -36.22 14.81
C PHE A 208 11.12 -35.46 15.17
N ASP A 209 10.96 -35.12 16.45
CA ASP A 209 9.79 -34.40 16.92
C ASP A 209 9.66 -33.04 16.24
N PHE A 210 10.75 -32.27 16.17
CA PHE A 210 10.78 -30.99 15.47
C PHE A 210 10.46 -31.15 13.97
N THR A 211 11.20 -32.00 13.26
CA THR A 211 11.04 -32.12 11.80
C THR A 211 9.67 -32.66 11.41
N LEU A 212 9.13 -33.64 12.12
CA LEU A 212 7.80 -34.19 11.82
C LEU A 212 6.66 -33.21 12.11
N ARG A 213 6.73 -32.47 13.23
CA ARG A 213 5.68 -31.51 13.59
C ARG A 213 5.75 -30.27 12.71
N MET A 214 6.94 -29.73 12.48
CA MET A 214 7.10 -28.48 11.74
C MET A 214 7.07 -28.64 10.22
N HIS A 215 7.22 -29.84 9.67
CA HIS A 215 7.25 -30.00 8.20
C HIS A 215 6.01 -29.46 7.50
N ASN A 216 4.82 -29.76 8.02
CA ASN A 216 3.57 -29.29 7.41
C ASN A 216 3.36 -27.79 7.59
N ASP A 217 3.68 -27.27 8.77
CA ASP A 217 3.53 -25.84 9.07
C ASP A 217 4.50 -25.00 8.25
N LEU A 218 5.77 -25.42 8.15
CA LEU A 218 6.78 -24.73 7.33
C LEU A 218 6.44 -24.79 5.83
N ASN A 219 5.93 -25.92 5.33
CA ASN A 219 5.43 -26.00 3.95
C ASN A 219 4.22 -25.08 3.73
N THR A 220 3.32 -24.97 4.71
CA THR A 220 2.17 -24.07 4.62
C THR A 220 2.62 -22.61 4.55
N ILE A 221 3.56 -22.21 5.41
CA ILE A 221 4.17 -20.88 5.41
C ILE A 221 4.79 -20.58 4.04
N TYR A 222 5.51 -21.53 3.44
CA TYR A 222 6.10 -21.38 2.11
C TYR A 222 5.04 -21.06 1.04
N PHE A 223 4.04 -21.93 0.89
CA PHE A 223 3.06 -21.79 -0.18
C PHE A 223 2.18 -20.55 0.00
N GLU A 224 1.83 -20.21 1.25
CA GLU A 224 1.06 -19.00 1.54
C GLU A 224 1.88 -17.72 1.32
N THR A 225 3.19 -17.75 1.59
CA THR A 225 4.09 -16.64 1.24
C THR A 225 4.19 -16.46 -0.27
N SER A 226 4.32 -17.55 -1.03
CA SER A 226 4.33 -17.49 -2.50
C SER A 226 3.00 -17.00 -3.09
N PHE A 227 1.87 -17.35 -2.44
CA PHE A 227 0.57 -16.78 -2.80
C PHE A 227 0.51 -15.26 -2.56
N LEU A 228 1.05 -14.78 -1.44
CA LEU A 228 1.13 -13.34 -1.17
C LEU A 228 2.03 -12.60 -2.16
N GLU A 229 3.18 -13.19 -2.52
CA GLU A 229 4.09 -12.66 -3.55
C GLU A 229 3.36 -12.52 -4.89
N LYS A 230 2.64 -13.56 -5.34
CA LYS A 230 1.87 -13.48 -6.59
C LYS A 230 0.73 -12.47 -6.52
N SER A 231 0.12 -12.31 -5.35
CA SER A 231 -0.91 -11.29 -5.12
C SER A 231 -0.31 -9.88 -5.16
N ASN A 232 0.92 -9.69 -4.65
CA ASN A 232 1.66 -8.44 -4.73
C ASN A 232 1.92 -8.03 -6.17
N GLU A 233 2.42 -8.94 -7.01
CA GLU A 233 2.63 -8.71 -8.44
C GLU A 233 1.35 -8.21 -9.11
N LYS A 234 0.20 -8.85 -8.81
CA LYS A 234 -1.08 -8.44 -9.36
C LYS A 234 -1.48 -7.02 -8.94
N ILE A 235 -1.27 -6.64 -7.68
CA ILE A 235 -1.57 -5.27 -7.21
C ILE A 235 -0.63 -4.25 -7.87
N ILE A 236 0.62 -4.61 -8.17
CA ILE A 236 1.54 -3.77 -8.95
C ILE A 236 0.98 -3.56 -10.36
N ASP A 237 0.58 -4.63 -11.05
CA ASP A 237 -0.01 -4.54 -12.40
C ASP A 237 -1.26 -3.66 -12.41
N GLU A 238 -2.14 -3.81 -11.41
CA GLU A 238 -3.35 -2.98 -11.26
C GLU A 238 -3.01 -1.50 -10.98
N LEU A 239 -1.91 -1.22 -10.27
CA LEU A 239 -1.42 0.14 -10.02
C LEU A 239 -0.81 0.78 -11.27
N GLU A 240 -0.06 0.02 -12.08
CA GLU A 240 0.47 0.49 -13.35
C GLU A 240 -0.67 0.81 -14.33
N GLN A 241 -1.69 -0.06 -14.41
CA GLN A 241 -2.88 0.21 -15.21
C GLN A 241 -3.66 1.42 -14.69
N LEU A 242 -3.80 1.59 -13.36
CA LEU A 242 -4.42 2.77 -12.77
C LEU A 242 -3.70 4.04 -13.23
N PHE A 243 -2.36 4.05 -13.21
CA PHE A 243 -1.59 5.21 -13.63
C PHE A 243 -1.81 5.53 -15.11
N ASP A 244 -1.77 4.53 -16.00
CA ASP A 244 -2.02 4.70 -17.44
C ASP A 244 -3.41 5.31 -17.68
N ASP A 245 -4.44 4.77 -17.01
CA ASP A 245 -5.79 5.32 -17.06
C ASP A 245 -5.89 6.75 -16.48
N TYR A 246 -5.06 7.05 -15.48
CA TYR A 246 -5.02 8.34 -14.82
C TYR A 246 -4.51 9.42 -15.75
N VAL A 247 -3.48 9.12 -16.53
CA VAL A 247 -2.74 10.05 -17.37
C VAL A 247 -3.20 10.07 -18.84
N ASP A 248 -4.05 9.13 -19.25
CA ASP A 248 -4.67 9.11 -20.58
C ASP A 248 -5.38 10.43 -20.97
N PRO A 249 -6.19 11.07 -20.11
CA PRO A 249 -6.87 12.33 -20.46
C PRO A 249 -5.93 13.45 -20.88
N ILE A 250 -4.72 13.49 -20.29
CA ILE A 250 -3.69 14.49 -20.58
C ILE A 250 -2.71 14.02 -21.66
N LYS A 251 -2.96 12.86 -22.30
CA LYS A 251 -2.17 12.30 -23.41
C LYS A 251 -0.71 12.06 -23.05
N TYR A 252 -0.48 11.54 -21.85
CA TYR A 252 0.83 11.04 -21.43
C TYR A 252 0.84 9.52 -21.60
N TRP A 253 1.92 8.96 -22.16
CA TRP A 253 1.97 7.58 -22.65
C TRP A 253 3.11 6.75 -22.07
N VAL A 254 3.92 7.34 -21.19
CA VAL A 254 5.07 6.66 -20.58
C VAL A 254 4.56 5.87 -19.38
N PRO A 255 4.83 4.56 -19.26
CA PRO A 255 4.40 3.76 -18.12
C PRO A 255 4.95 4.27 -16.79
N LEU A 256 4.25 3.98 -15.69
CA LEU A 256 4.62 4.44 -14.34
C LEU A 256 6.07 4.12 -13.96
N LYS A 257 6.52 2.90 -14.26
CA LYS A 257 7.88 2.45 -13.98
C LYS A 257 8.94 3.33 -14.66
N ASP A 258 8.73 3.66 -15.93
CA ASP A 258 9.67 4.46 -16.71
C ASP A 258 9.57 5.94 -16.33
N CYS A 259 8.36 6.44 -16.06
CA CYS A 259 8.12 7.78 -15.50
C CYS A 259 8.90 7.97 -14.19
N ARG A 260 8.85 6.99 -13.30
CA ARG A 260 9.59 7.00 -12.04
C ARG A 260 11.10 6.98 -12.27
N ASN A 261 11.60 6.08 -13.12
CA ASN A 261 13.03 5.88 -13.32
C ASN A 261 13.71 7.07 -14.00
N ASN A 262 12.99 7.79 -14.86
CA ASN A 262 13.49 8.95 -15.61
C ASN A 262 13.08 10.30 -15.00
N ASP A 263 12.35 10.29 -13.87
CA ASP A 263 11.81 11.49 -13.20
C ASP A 263 10.96 12.40 -14.12
N ASP A 264 10.14 11.79 -14.97
CA ASP A 264 9.37 12.48 -16.04
C ASP A 264 8.08 13.18 -15.53
N TRP A 265 8.04 13.54 -14.24
CA TRP A 265 6.88 14.17 -13.61
C TRP A 265 6.62 15.59 -14.13
N ASP A 266 7.63 16.26 -14.67
CA ASP A 266 7.49 17.59 -15.23
C ASP A 266 6.73 17.58 -16.57
N GLN A 267 6.92 16.56 -17.41
CA GLN A 267 6.14 16.38 -18.64
C GLN A 267 4.64 16.18 -18.34
N ILE A 268 4.31 15.45 -17.26
CA ILE A 268 2.94 15.30 -16.80
C ILE A 268 2.33 16.66 -16.42
N LYS A 269 3.08 17.51 -15.70
CA LYS A 269 2.61 18.86 -15.33
C LYS A 269 2.42 19.74 -16.57
N GLU A 270 3.32 19.66 -17.55
CA GLU A 270 3.20 20.39 -18.82
C GLU A 270 1.94 19.97 -19.59
N ASN A 271 1.73 18.66 -19.74
CA ASN A 271 0.56 18.09 -20.40
C ASN A 271 -0.75 18.50 -19.71
N LEU A 272 -0.78 18.44 -18.37
CA LEU A 272 -1.93 18.90 -17.59
C LEU A 272 -2.17 20.40 -17.76
N ASN A 273 -1.11 21.23 -17.74
CA ASN A 273 -1.25 22.66 -17.96
C ASN A 273 -1.81 22.98 -19.35
N ALA A 274 -1.38 22.25 -20.38
CA ALA A 274 -1.92 22.35 -21.72
C ALA A 274 -3.41 21.96 -21.76
N TYR A 275 -3.76 20.85 -21.11
CA TYR A 275 -5.14 20.38 -20.98
C TYR A 275 -6.06 21.41 -20.31
N ILE A 276 -5.62 21.98 -19.17
CA ILE A 276 -6.37 23.00 -18.42
C ILE A 276 -6.53 24.29 -19.23
N LYS A 277 -5.50 24.69 -19.98
CA LYS A 277 -5.56 25.86 -20.86
C LYS A 277 -6.60 25.65 -21.97
N GLU A 278 -6.64 24.46 -22.57
CA GLU A 278 -7.64 24.10 -23.57
C GLU A 278 -9.05 24.12 -22.96
N LEU A 279 -9.25 23.47 -21.80
CA LEU A 279 -10.52 23.47 -21.06
C LEU A 279 -11.02 24.90 -20.77
N ASN A 280 -10.17 25.76 -20.21
CA ASN A 280 -10.51 27.15 -19.92
C ASN A 280 -10.86 27.95 -21.18
N SER A 281 -10.23 27.65 -22.32
CA SER A 281 -10.58 28.28 -23.59
C SER A 281 -11.98 27.87 -24.08
N MET A 282 -12.38 26.62 -23.83
CA MET A 282 -13.69 26.09 -24.22
C MET A 282 -14.81 26.55 -23.29
N ILE A 283 -14.56 26.69 -21.98
CA ILE A 283 -15.52 27.23 -21.00
C ILE A 283 -16.02 28.62 -21.42
N ASN A 284 -15.14 29.42 -22.04
CA ASN A 284 -15.47 30.76 -22.50
C ASN A 284 -16.28 30.80 -23.81
N GLN A 285 -16.52 29.66 -24.45
CA GLN A 285 -17.21 29.54 -25.73
C GLN A 285 -18.55 28.80 -25.57
N PRO A 286 -19.71 29.46 -25.75
CA PRO A 286 -21.03 28.82 -25.59
C PRO A 286 -21.21 27.56 -26.46
N SER A 287 -20.68 27.57 -27.68
CA SER A 287 -20.75 26.43 -28.62
C SER A 287 -19.97 25.18 -28.17
N LYS A 288 -19.03 25.31 -27.21
CA LYS A 288 -18.16 24.22 -26.75
C LYS A 288 -18.43 23.80 -25.30
N GLN A 289 -19.50 24.27 -24.69
CA GLN A 289 -19.81 23.97 -23.29
C GLN A 289 -19.91 22.47 -23.00
N TYR A 290 -20.50 21.69 -23.93
CA TYR A 290 -20.56 20.23 -23.81
C TYR A 290 -19.17 19.57 -23.83
N GLN A 291 -18.27 20.06 -24.69
CA GLN A 291 -16.90 19.55 -24.78
C GLN A 291 -16.11 19.89 -23.52
N ALA A 292 -16.23 21.12 -23.01
CA ALA A 292 -15.64 21.54 -21.74
C ALA A 292 -16.13 20.66 -20.57
N HIS A 293 -17.43 20.37 -20.51
CA HIS A 293 -17.98 19.49 -19.49
C HIS A 293 -17.41 18.07 -19.58
N LYS A 294 -17.31 17.50 -20.79
CA LYS A 294 -16.69 16.19 -21.01
C LYS A 294 -15.22 16.17 -20.57
N MET A 295 -14.46 17.21 -20.91
CA MET A 295 -13.06 17.34 -20.49
C MET A 295 -12.91 17.42 -18.96
N LYS A 296 -13.82 18.13 -18.28
CA LYS A 296 -13.83 18.18 -16.82
C LYS A 296 -14.07 16.79 -16.23
N ILE A 297 -15.09 16.07 -16.71
CA ILE A 297 -15.39 14.69 -16.27
C ILE A 297 -14.17 13.78 -16.47
N ASN A 298 -13.51 13.87 -17.62
CA ASN A 298 -12.32 13.05 -17.90
C ASN A 298 -11.16 13.34 -16.93
N LEU A 299 -11.08 14.54 -16.34
CA LEU A 299 -10.06 14.88 -15.35
C LEU A 299 -10.45 14.38 -13.94
N GLU A 300 -11.74 14.39 -13.61
CA GLU A 300 -12.23 13.97 -12.29
C GLU A 300 -12.32 12.44 -12.18
N PHE A 301 -12.74 11.75 -13.23
CA PHE A 301 -13.04 10.32 -13.21
C PHE A 301 -11.87 9.41 -12.76
N PRO A 302 -10.60 9.66 -13.13
CA PRO A 302 -9.50 8.86 -12.61
C PRO A 302 -9.24 9.00 -11.11
N ILE A 303 -9.67 10.12 -10.49
CA ILE A 303 -9.60 10.31 -9.03
C ILE A 303 -10.48 9.27 -8.32
N ASP A 304 -11.66 8.98 -8.89
CA ASP A 304 -12.58 7.96 -8.37
C ASP A 304 -11.95 6.58 -8.45
N ARG A 305 -11.25 6.27 -9.54
CA ARG A 305 -10.52 5.01 -9.72
C ARG A 305 -9.39 4.85 -8.70
N LEU A 306 -8.63 5.92 -8.43
CA LEU A 306 -7.60 5.91 -7.40
C LEU A 306 -8.17 5.54 -6.02
N LEU A 307 -9.34 6.08 -5.67
CA LEU A 307 -10.01 5.75 -4.41
C LEU A 307 -10.45 4.28 -4.33
N GLN A 308 -10.88 3.68 -5.45
CA GLN A 308 -11.21 2.26 -5.49
C GLN A 308 -9.97 1.39 -5.32
N PHE A 309 -8.88 1.75 -6.02
CA PHE A 309 -7.60 1.04 -5.91
C PHE A 309 -7.06 1.09 -4.48
N ILE A 310 -7.14 2.23 -3.81
CA ILE A 310 -6.78 2.41 -2.41
C ILE A 310 -7.46 1.37 -1.50
N ILE A 311 -8.76 1.09 -1.74
CA ILE A 311 -9.51 0.11 -0.95
C ILE A 311 -8.97 -1.30 -1.21
N GLN A 312 -8.66 -1.62 -2.47
CA GLN A 312 -8.06 -2.91 -2.85
C GLN A 312 -6.67 -3.09 -2.23
N TYR A 313 -5.81 -2.07 -2.32
CA TYR A 313 -4.51 -2.04 -1.68
C TYR A 313 -4.61 -2.26 -0.17
N ASN A 314 -5.50 -1.55 0.52
CA ASN A 314 -5.69 -1.71 1.96
C ASN A 314 -6.19 -3.11 2.33
N ALA A 315 -7.09 -3.69 1.54
CA ALA A 315 -7.56 -5.05 1.74
C ALA A 315 -6.41 -6.06 1.61
N PHE A 316 -5.54 -5.88 0.62
CA PHE A 316 -4.34 -6.71 0.44
C PHE A 316 -3.37 -6.61 1.62
N ILE A 317 -3.09 -5.40 2.12
CA ILE A 317 -2.23 -5.21 3.30
C ILE A 317 -2.84 -5.86 4.56
N ASP A 318 -4.15 -5.71 4.77
CA ASP A 318 -4.85 -6.34 5.89
C ASP A 318 -4.87 -7.88 5.78
N GLU A 319 -4.96 -8.41 4.57
CA GLU A 319 -4.82 -9.84 4.28
C GLU A 319 -3.41 -10.34 4.61
N GLY A 320 -2.37 -9.68 4.09
CA GLY A 320 -0.98 -10.02 4.39
C GLY A 320 -0.70 -10.00 5.91
N THR A 321 -1.25 -9.01 6.62
CA THR A 321 -1.16 -8.96 8.09
C THR A 321 -1.74 -10.21 8.77
N LYS A 322 -2.87 -10.73 8.28
CA LYS A 322 -3.50 -11.94 8.83
C LYS A 322 -2.65 -13.19 8.55
N PHE A 323 -2.08 -13.30 7.36
CA PHE A 323 -1.16 -14.40 7.02
C PHE A 323 0.07 -14.41 7.91
N TYR A 324 0.75 -13.28 8.10
CA TYR A 324 1.93 -13.26 8.98
C TYR A 324 1.59 -13.56 10.44
N LYS A 325 0.43 -13.12 10.94
CA LYS A 325 -0.05 -13.51 12.28
C LYS A 325 -0.31 -15.02 12.36
N LYS A 326 -0.87 -15.61 11.31
CA LYS A 326 -1.06 -17.06 11.21
C LYS A 326 0.28 -17.80 11.24
N PHE A 327 1.28 -17.30 10.50
CA PHE A 327 2.62 -17.89 10.50
C PHE A 327 3.28 -17.81 11.88
N ASP A 328 3.14 -16.68 12.58
CA ASP A 328 3.64 -16.54 13.95
C ASP A 328 3.00 -17.56 14.91
N ILE A 329 1.69 -17.77 14.82
CA ILE A 329 0.99 -18.80 15.60
C ILE A 329 1.52 -20.20 15.27
N MET A 330 1.71 -20.51 13.99
CA MET A 330 2.25 -21.80 13.53
C MET A 330 3.67 -22.05 14.03
N LEU A 331 4.55 -21.04 14.03
CA LEU A 331 5.92 -21.22 14.51
C LEU A 331 6.03 -21.27 16.04
N ASN A 332 5.05 -20.70 16.76
CA ASN A 332 4.98 -20.73 18.23
C ASN A 332 4.17 -21.90 18.78
N SER A 333 3.54 -22.72 17.93
CA SER A 333 2.77 -23.90 18.35
C SER A 333 3.65 -25.14 18.61
N TYR A 334 4.97 -25.05 18.39
CA TYR A 334 5.89 -26.16 18.67
C TYR A 334 6.02 -26.42 20.18
N GLU A 335 5.21 -27.36 20.69
CA GLU A 335 5.06 -27.66 22.12
C GLU A 335 6.38 -27.97 22.85
N ASN A 336 7.31 -28.63 22.17
CA ASN A 336 8.56 -29.11 22.76
C ASN A 336 9.74 -28.14 22.59
N GLU A 337 9.48 -26.88 22.19
CA GLU A 337 10.53 -25.88 21.93
C GLU A 337 11.50 -25.72 23.11
N GLY A 338 10.99 -25.71 24.34
CA GLY A 338 11.81 -25.58 25.55
C GLY A 338 12.66 -26.81 25.87
N ILE A 339 12.19 -28.01 25.53
CA ILE A 339 12.89 -29.28 25.78
C ILE A 339 13.97 -29.50 24.72
N CYS A 340 13.68 -29.14 23.47
CA CYS A 340 14.53 -29.40 22.31
C CYS A 340 15.32 -28.17 21.83
N ALA A 341 15.46 -27.15 22.67
CA ALA A 341 15.98 -25.83 22.30
C ALA A 341 17.39 -25.83 21.68
N ASP A 342 18.23 -26.81 22.05
CA ASP A 342 19.60 -27.03 21.58
C ASP A 342 19.66 -27.73 20.21
N LYS A 343 18.59 -28.43 19.81
CA LYS A 343 18.47 -29.15 18.52
C LYS A 343 17.69 -28.39 17.46
N ILE A 344 16.99 -27.31 17.85
CA ILE A 344 16.28 -26.45 16.90
C ILE A 344 17.28 -25.62 16.09
N PRO A 345 17.20 -25.62 14.74
CA PRO A 345 18.09 -24.85 13.89
C PRO A 345 18.05 -23.34 14.15
N LEU A 346 19.19 -22.67 13.97
CA LEU A 346 19.27 -21.22 14.07
C LEU A 346 18.39 -20.52 13.02
N GLU A 347 18.27 -21.12 11.84
CA GLU A 347 17.44 -20.67 10.73
C GLU A 347 15.96 -20.59 11.11
N PHE A 348 15.48 -21.54 11.91
CA PHE A 348 14.11 -21.51 12.43
C PHE A 348 13.89 -20.34 13.39
N LYS A 349 14.85 -20.06 14.28
CA LYS A 349 14.79 -18.92 15.21
C LYS A 349 14.79 -17.59 14.45
N LYS A 350 15.66 -17.47 13.43
CA LYS A 350 15.68 -16.30 12.52
C LYS A 350 14.37 -16.13 11.77
N MET A 351 13.74 -17.23 11.32
CA MET A 351 12.44 -17.16 10.66
C MET A 351 11.36 -16.60 11.59
N LYS A 352 11.31 -17.03 12.85
CA LYS A 352 10.39 -16.48 13.87
C LYS A 352 10.58 -14.98 14.04
N GLU A 353 11.82 -14.53 14.19
CA GLU A 353 12.15 -13.10 14.30
C GLU A 353 11.73 -12.33 13.05
N ASN A 354 12.03 -12.84 11.86
CA ASN A 354 11.66 -12.23 10.59
C ASN A 354 10.14 -12.11 10.41
N ILE A 355 9.37 -13.10 10.84
CA ILE A 355 7.90 -13.05 10.81
C ILE A 355 7.38 -11.99 11.77
N SER A 356 7.92 -11.90 12.99
CA SER A 356 7.55 -10.84 13.94
C SER A 356 7.84 -9.43 13.39
N ILE A 357 9.01 -9.24 12.78
CA ILE A 357 9.38 -7.99 12.09
C ILE A 357 8.41 -7.72 10.93
N SER A 358 8.05 -8.74 10.16
CA SER A 358 7.11 -8.63 9.04
C SER A 358 5.73 -8.18 9.51
N ILE A 359 5.21 -8.74 10.60
CA ILE A 359 3.95 -8.28 11.23
C ILE A 359 4.04 -6.79 11.56
N SER A 360 5.15 -6.34 12.14
CA SER A 360 5.35 -4.93 12.44
C SER A 360 5.33 -4.06 11.18
N LYS A 361 6.06 -4.47 10.12
CA LYS A 361 6.09 -3.75 8.83
C LYS A 361 4.71 -3.67 8.17
N PHE A 362 3.94 -4.74 8.16
CA PHE A 362 2.58 -4.75 7.60
C PHE A 362 1.62 -3.84 8.36
N ASN A 363 1.73 -3.76 9.69
CA ASN A 363 0.89 -2.87 10.48
C ASN A 363 1.34 -1.39 10.44
N THR A 364 2.55 -1.11 10.00
CA THR A 364 3.14 0.24 10.02
C THR A 364 3.57 0.67 8.62
N ALA A 365 4.72 0.22 8.13
CA ALA A 365 5.32 0.65 6.88
C ALA A 365 4.40 0.50 5.64
N TYR A 366 3.64 -0.59 5.55
CA TYR A 366 2.79 -0.86 4.39
C TYR A 366 1.35 -0.37 4.56
N LYS A 367 0.87 -0.18 5.79
CA LYS A 367 -0.50 0.27 6.04
C LYS A 367 -0.57 1.80 6.00
N PRO A 368 -1.31 2.41 5.07
CA PRO A 368 -1.45 3.84 5.01
C PRO A 368 -2.62 4.22 5.92
N ILE A 369 -2.31 4.63 7.15
CA ILE A 369 -3.30 4.89 8.20
C ILE A 369 -4.19 6.08 7.80
N GLU A 370 -3.68 7.01 7.01
CA GLU A 370 -4.32 8.29 6.67
C GLU A 370 -5.11 8.29 5.36
N ILE A 371 -4.94 7.26 4.52
CA ILE A 371 -5.74 7.05 3.32
C ILE A 371 -7.14 6.50 3.69
N ASN A 372 -7.30 5.95 4.89
CA ASN A 372 -8.54 5.33 5.32
C ASN A 372 -9.59 6.36 5.78
N GLY A 373 -10.74 6.40 5.10
CA GLY A 373 -11.98 7.00 5.62
C GLY A 373 -12.48 8.26 4.92
N SER A 374 -13.38 8.98 5.61
CA SER A 374 -14.09 10.18 5.12
C SER A 374 -13.16 11.36 4.84
N LYS A 375 -11.97 11.43 5.47
CA LYS A 375 -11.02 12.53 5.27
C LYS A 375 -10.45 12.57 3.85
N MET A 376 -10.10 11.41 3.27
CA MET A 376 -9.61 11.31 1.89
C MET A 376 -10.73 11.64 0.88
N LYS A 377 -11.95 11.16 1.12
CA LYS A 377 -13.13 11.50 0.29
C LYS A 377 -13.47 12.99 0.37
N ALA A 378 -13.46 13.56 1.57
CA ALA A 378 -13.73 14.99 1.79
C ALA A 378 -12.66 15.87 1.16
N VAL A 379 -11.41 15.41 1.13
CA VAL A 379 -10.30 16.17 0.56
C VAL A 379 -10.24 16.03 -0.98
N LEU A 380 -10.47 14.84 -1.53
CA LEU A 380 -10.45 14.61 -2.99
C LEU A 380 -11.73 15.06 -3.71
N TYR A 381 -12.91 15.00 -3.07
CA TYR A 381 -14.15 15.49 -3.67
C TYR A 381 -14.62 16.84 -3.12
N GLY A 382 -14.11 17.28 -1.97
CA GLY A 382 -14.66 18.45 -1.29
C GLY A 382 -16.00 18.19 -0.61
N ILE A 383 -16.40 16.92 -0.47
CA ILE A 383 -17.66 16.51 0.16
C ILE A 383 -17.37 16.24 1.64
N ASN A 384 -17.74 17.18 2.51
CA ASN A 384 -17.96 16.80 3.90
C ASN A 384 -19.19 15.89 3.90
N ASP A 385 -19.07 14.65 4.37
CA ASP A 385 -20.23 13.77 4.65
C ASP A 385 -21.12 14.31 5.80
N TYR A 386 -20.96 15.59 6.18
CA TYR A 386 -21.62 16.28 7.28
C TYR A 386 -22.32 17.60 6.88
N ASP A 387 -22.43 17.93 5.59
CA ASP A 387 -23.21 19.09 5.11
C ASP A 387 -24.50 18.68 4.38
#